data_AF-A0A7X2ME34-F1
#
_entry.id   AF-A0A7X2ME34-F1
#
_cell.length_a   1.000
_cell.length_b   1.000
_cell.length_c   1.000
_cell.angle_alpha   90.00
_cell.angle_beta   90.00
_cell.angle_gamma   90.00
#
_symmetry.space_group_name_H-M   'P 1'
#
loop_
_entity.id
_entity.type
_entity.pdbx_description
1 polymer ?
#
loop_
_entity_poly.entity_id
_entity_poly.type
_entity_poly.pdbx_seq_one_letter_code
_entity_poly.pdbx_strand_id
1 'polypeptide(L)' 'APVNIADHAYVAAGSTITDDIDAHDMGIARGRQVNKKGYFDRYPVAEAARIAEEKAKEE' A
#
# COMPACT_ATOMS: atom_id res chain seq x y z
N ALA A 1 -16.61 17.23 9.53
CA ALA A 1 -17.48 16.71 10.59
C ALA A 1 -16.62 15.87 11.52
N PRO A 2 -16.89 15.85 12.84
CA PRO A 2 -16.23 14.87 13.71
C PRO A 2 -16.77 13.46 13.42
N VAL A 3 -15.93 12.45 13.62
CA VAL A 3 -16.29 11.03 13.66
C VAL A 3 -15.95 10.48 15.05
N ASN A 4 -16.63 9.43 15.48
CA ASN A 4 -16.42 8.79 16.77
C ASN A 4 -15.71 7.45 16.58
N ILE A 5 -14.63 7.23 17.33
CA ILE A 5 -13.88 5.96 17.38
C ILE A 5 -14.00 5.45 18.80
N ALA A 6 -14.76 4.38 18.98
CA ALA A 6 -15.03 3.83 20.30
C ALA A 6 -13.78 3.16 20.93
N ASP A 7 -13.85 2.96 22.25
CA ASP A 7 -12.80 2.24 22.97
C ASP A 7 -12.60 0.82 22.41
N HIS A 8 -11.34 0.39 22.37
CA HIS A 8 -10.92 -0.91 21.83
C HIS A 8 -11.27 -1.14 20.35
N ALA A 9 -11.67 -0.11 19.60
CA ALA A 9 -11.73 -0.15 18.14
C ALA A 9 -10.32 -0.21 17.52
N TYR A 10 -10.21 -0.81 16.33
CA TYR A 10 -8.95 -0.92 15.60
C TYR A 10 -9.03 -0.22 14.25
N VAL A 11 -8.03 0.58 13.90
CA VAL A 11 -7.94 1.23 12.59
C VAL A 11 -6.82 0.60 11.78
N ALA A 12 -7.17 -0.03 10.66
CA ALA A 12 -6.19 -0.62 9.77
C ALA A 12 -5.35 0.48 9.10
N ALA A 13 -4.03 0.27 9.00
CA ALA A 13 -3.09 1.24 8.43
C ALA A 13 -3.46 1.65 6.99
N GLY A 14 -3.32 2.93 6.66
CA GLY A 14 -3.65 3.47 5.34
C GLY A 14 -5.16 3.59 5.06
N SER A 15 -6.00 3.52 6.10
CA SER A 15 -7.44 3.79 5.98
C SER A 15 -7.73 5.28 6.12
N THR A 16 -8.65 5.79 5.30
CA THR A 16 -9.27 7.10 5.51
C THR A 16 -10.68 6.86 6.07
N ILE A 17 -10.90 7.19 7.35
CA ILE A 17 -12.17 6.93 8.04
C ILE A 17 -13.10 8.15 7.91
N THR A 18 -14.31 7.91 7.41
CA THR A 18 -15.35 8.94 7.22
C THR A 18 -16.62 8.68 8.02
N ASP A 19 -16.72 7.50 8.62
CA ASP A 19 -17.88 7.03 9.39
C ASP A 19 -17.41 6.52 10.75
N ASP A 20 -18.33 6.44 11.71
CA ASP A 20 -18.03 5.99 13.07
C ASP A 20 -17.57 4.52 13.10
N ILE A 21 -16.76 4.17 14.09
CA ILE A 21 -16.31 2.79 14.35
C ILE A 21 -16.70 2.40 15.77
N ASP A 22 -17.47 1.32 15.89
CA ASP A 22 -17.97 0.80 17.16
C ASP A 22 -16.88 0.09 17.97
N ALA A 23 -17.17 -0.17 19.25
CA ALA A 23 -16.22 -0.80 20.16
C ALA A 23 -15.92 -2.24 19.71
N HIS A 24 -14.64 -2.61 19.69
CA HIS A 24 -14.13 -3.91 19.21
C HIS A 24 -14.25 -4.15 17.69
N ASP A 25 -14.71 -3.16 16.91
CA ASP A 25 -14.72 -3.26 15.45
C ASP A 25 -13.37 -2.86 14.85
N MET A 26 -13.11 -3.34 13.62
CA MET A 26 -11.99 -2.91 12.80
C MET A 26 -12.47 -2.05 11.63
N GLY A 27 -12.08 -0.77 11.62
CA GLY A 27 -12.23 0.09 10.46
C GLY A 27 -11.14 -0.18 9.42
N ILE A 28 -11.56 -0.53 8.19
CA ILE A 28 -10.67 -0.65 7.03
C ILE A 28 -11.26 0.06 5.81
N ALA A 29 -10.60 1.13 5.38
CA ALA A 29 -11.05 1.98 4.28
C ALA A 29 -9.89 2.26 3.31
N ARG A 30 -9.31 1.18 2.77
CA ARG A 30 -8.19 1.23 1.80
C ARG A 30 -8.44 0.27 0.64
N GLY A 31 -7.87 0.59 -0.52
CA GLY A 31 -7.93 -0.27 -1.69
C GLY A 31 -7.19 -1.60 -1.48
N ARG A 32 -7.66 -2.68 -2.14
CA ARG A 32 -6.90 -3.92 -2.22
C ARG A 32 -5.69 -3.76 -3.13
N GLN A 33 -4.56 -4.31 -2.71
CA GLN A 33 -3.34 -4.31 -3.51
C GLN A 33 -3.56 -5.08 -4.83
N VAL A 34 -2.96 -4.58 -5.92
CA VAL A 34 -2.89 -5.27 -7.21
C VAL A 34 -1.46 -5.19 -7.72
N ASN A 35 -0.91 -6.34 -8.11
CA ASN A 35 0.41 -6.41 -8.74
C ASN A 35 0.24 -6.29 -10.27
N LYS A 36 0.97 -5.35 -10.88
CA LYS A 36 1.02 -5.18 -12.34
C LYS A 36 2.33 -5.76 -12.85
N LYS A 37 2.29 -7.01 -13.33
CA LYS A 37 3.48 -7.72 -13.86
C LYS A 37 4.17 -6.88 -14.94
N GLY A 38 5.49 -6.77 -14.87
CA GLY A 38 6.31 -6.04 -15.85
C GLY A 38 6.05 -4.53 -15.91
N TYR A 39 5.30 -3.93 -14.98
CA TYR A 39 5.06 -2.47 -15.02
C TYR A 39 6.35 -1.68 -14.81
N PHE A 40 7.32 -2.27 -14.10
CA PHE A 40 8.62 -1.65 -13.84
C PHE A 40 9.31 -1.17 -15.11
N ASP A 41 9.23 -1.93 -16.20
CA ASP A 41 9.89 -1.66 -17.48
C ASP A 41 9.44 -0.36 -18.15
N ARG A 42 8.32 0.23 -17.68
CA ARG A 42 7.82 1.52 -18.17
C ARG A 42 8.45 2.73 -17.48
N TYR A 43 9.15 2.54 -16.37
CA TYR A 43 9.78 3.65 -15.68
C TYR A 43 11.10 4.06 -16.35
N PRO A 44 11.47 5.35 -16.33
CA PRO A 44 12.75 5.81 -16.88
C PRO A 44 13.98 5.12 -16.25
N VAL A 45 13.85 4.65 -15.01
CA VAL A 45 14.94 3.95 -14.28
C VAL A 45 15.10 2.49 -14.68
N ALA A 46 14.22 1.93 -15.50
CA ALA A 46 14.25 0.52 -15.87
C ALA A 46 15.57 0.12 -16.55
N GLU A 47 16.13 1.01 -17.38
CA GLU A 47 17.38 0.75 -18.07
C GLU A 47 18.57 0.67 -17.11
N ALA A 48 18.64 1.57 -16.12
CA ALA A 48 19.70 1.53 -15.11
C ALA A 48 19.64 0.24 -14.27
N ALA A 49 18.44 -0.22 -13.94
CA ALA A 49 18.24 -1.49 -13.24
C ALA A 49 18.66 -2.69 -14.11
N ARG A 50 18.31 -2.71 -15.41
CA ARG A 50 18.73 -3.75 -16.35
C ARG A 50 20.26 -3.85 -16.43
N ILE A 51 20.94 -2.71 -16.56
CA ILE A 51 22.41 -2.65 -16.59
C ILE A 51 23.00 -3.18 -15.29
N ALA A 52 22.43 -2.80 -14.14
CA ALA A 52 22.89 -3.27 -12.83
C ALA A 52 22.70 -4.79 -12.67
N GLU A 53 21.57 -5.34 -13.13
CA GLU A 53 21.29 -6.78 -13.12
C GLU A 53 22.21 -7.57 -14.05
N GLU A 54 22.56 -7.02 -15.22
CA GLU A 54 23.52 -7.62 -16.15
C GLU A 54 24.92 -7.69 -15.53
N LYS A 55 25.38 -6.57 -14.97
CA LYS A 55 26.67 -6.52 -14.26
C LYS A 55 26.73 -7.51 -13.10
N ALA A 56 25.67 -7.61 -12.31
CA ALA A 56 25.60 -8.55 -11.18
C ALA A 56 25.56 -10.03 -11.59
N LYS A 57 25.28 -10.35 -12.86
CA LYS A 57 25.34 -11.73 -13.39
C LYS A 57 26.71 -12.08 -13.96
N GLU A 58 27.52 -11.08 -14.30
CA GLU A 58 28.88 -11.23 -14.80
C GLU A 58 29.92 -11.37 -13.67
N GLU A 59 29.57 -10.91 -12.46
CA GLU A 59 30.30 -11.11 -11.19
C GLU A 59 29.99 -12.47 -10.54
#